data_AF-A0A965PL56-F1
#
_entry.id   AF-A0A965PL56-F1
#
_cell.length_a   1.000
_cell.length_b   1.000
_cell.length_c   1.000
_cell.angle_alpha   90.00
_cell.angle_beta   90.00
_cell.angle_gamma   90.00
#
_symmetry.space_group_name_H-M   'P 1'
#
loop_
_entity.id
_entity.type
_entity.pdbx_description
1 polymer ?
#
loop_
_entity_poly.entity_id
_entity_poly.type
_entity_poly.pdbx_seq_one_letter_code
_entity_poly.pdbx_strand_id
1 'polypeptide(L)' 'GYEKAKQLINEGAEVYIISARENKDGMLLKASELGIPENRIYATGSNKAKIEKVMELGISTHYDNNIDVVRALKGIGAML' A
#
# COMPACT_ATOMS: atom_id res chain seq x y z
N GLY A 1 8.49 -3.50 -2.68
CA GLY A 1 7.29 -2.64 -2.76
C GLY A 1 7.02 -2.20 -4.17
N TYR A 2 7.81 -1.26 -4.69
CA TYR A 2 7.60 -0.70 -6.03
C TYR A 2 7.71 -1.72 -7.18
N GLU A 3 8.65 -2.68 -7.13
CA GLU A 3 8.71 -3.74 -8.14
C GLU A 3 7.44 -4.62 -8.14
N LYS A 4 6.90 -4.93 -6.96
CA LYS A 4 5.64 -5.67 -6.84
C LYS A 4 4.46 -4.85 -7.35
N ALA A 5 4.42 -3.55 -7.04
CA ALA A 5 3.42 -2.63 -7.59
C ALA A 5 3.47 -2.61 -9.13
N LYS A 6 4.66 -2.48 -9.71
CA LYS A 6 4.88 -2.55 -11.17
C LYS A 6 4.37 -3.85 -11.77
N GLN A 7 4.69 -4.99 -11.15
CA GLN A 7 4.19 -6.30 -11.58
C GLN A 7 2.65 -6.33 -11.57
N LEU A 8 2.02 -5.93 -10.46
CA LEU A 8 0.56 -5.98 -10.31
C LEU A 8 -0.15 -5.05 -11.31
N ILE A 9 0.41 -3.85 -11.56
CA ILE A 9 -0.11 -2.93 -12.58
C ILE A 9 -0.06 -3.58 -13.97
N ASN A 10 1.04 -4.27 -14.31
CA ASN A 10 1.16 -4.98 -15.58
C ASN A 10 0.18 -6.17 -15.68
N GLU A 11 -0.20 -6.76 -14.55
CA GLU A 11 -1.24 -7.80 -14.45
C GLU A 11 -2.67 -7.22 -14.48
N GLY A 12 -2.83 -5.90 -14.58
CA GLY A 12 -4.12 -5.21 -14.69
C GLY A 12 -4.75 -4.84 -13.35
N ALA A 13 -4.01 -4.91 -12.24
CA ALA A 13 -4.52 -4.55 -10.92
C ALA A 13 -4.61 -3.03 -10.72
N GLU A 14 -5.62 -2.60 -9.96
CA GLU A 14 -5.67 -1.26 -9.39
C GLU A 14 -4.81 -1.20 -8.12
N VAL A 15 -3.74 -0.42 -8.14
CA VAL A 15 -2.75 -0.40 -7.05
C VAL A 15 -2.83 0.89 -6.23
N TYR A 16 -2.71 0.71 -4.91
CA TYR A 16 -2.66 1.75 -3.90
C TYR A 16 -1.34 1.69 -3.15
N ILE A 17 -0.85 2.84 -2.68
CA ILE A 17 0.29 2.92 -1.76
C ILE A 17 -0.25 3.38 -0.40
N ILE A 18 -0.25 2.48 0.58
CA ILE A 18 -0.71 2.78 1.94
C ILE A 18 0.45 2.54 2.90
N SER A 19 0.93 3.61 3.54
CA SER A 19 2.18 3.60 4.32
C SER A 19 1.97 4.19 5.71
N ALA A 20 2.74 3.68 6.67
CA ALA A 20 2.78 4.20 8.04
C ALA A 20 3.69 5.42 8.19
N ARG A 21 4.26 5.93 7.08
CA ARG A 21 5.04 7.18 7.08
C ARG A 21 4.16 8.38 7.46
N GLU A 22 4.79 9.40 8.01
CA GLU A 22 4.16 10.68 8.38
C GLU A 22 3.75 11.52 7.17
N ASN A 23 4.48 11.44 6.06
CA ASN A 23 4.18 12.18 4.84
C ASN A 23 4.35 11.32 3.58
N LYS A 24 3.78 11.81 2.48
CA LYS A 24 3.73 11.11 1.18
C LYS A 24 4.83 11.50 0.20
N ASP A 25 5.58 12.57 0.47
CA ASP A 25 6.51 13.20 -0.48
C ASP A 25 7.52 12.20 -1.07
N GLY A 26 8.11 11.36 -0.20
CA GLY A 26 9.05 10.31 -0.62
C GLY A 26 8.44 9.14 -1.39
N MET A 27 7.12 9.13 -1.60
CA MET A 27 6.37 8.13 -2.38
C MET A 27 5.83 8.71 -3.69
N LEU A 28 5.57 10.03 -3.76
CA LEU A 28 4.94 10.69 -4.90
C LEU A 28 5.70 10.47 -6.21
N LEU A 29 7.02 10.72 -6.21
CA LEU A 29 7.83 10.59 -7.42
C LEU A 29 7.75 9.18 -8.01
N LYS A 30 7.93 8.17 -7.15
CA LYS A 30 7.97 6.77 -7.61
C LYS A 30 6.60 6.24 -7.98
N ALA A 31 5.55 6.70 -7.30
CA ALA A 31 4.17 6.41 -7.68
C ALA A 31 3.83 7.00 -9.05
N SER A 32 4.23 8.25 -9.31
CA SER A 32 4.03 8.91 -10.60
C SER A 32 4.72 8.19 -11.74
N GLU A 33 5.96 7.72 -11.55
CA GLU A 33 6.68 6.91 -12.55
C GLU A 33 5.97 5.59 -12.89
N LEU A 34 5.24 5.02 -11.92
CA LEU A 34 4.46 3.79 -12.09
C LEU A 34 3.03 4.06 -12.57
N GLY A 35 2.63 5.32 -12.76
CA GLY A 35 1.27 5.68 -13.15
C GLY A 35 0.23 5.53 -12.03
N ILE A 36 0.66 5.48 -10.77
CA ILE A 36 -0.24 5.45 -9.60
C ILE A 36 -0.66 6.90 -9.28
N PRO A 37 -1.94 7.26 -9.39
CA PRO A 37 -2.39 8.62 -9.15
C PRO A 37 -2.28 8.99 -7.67
N GLU A 38 -2.05 10.28 -7.38
CA GLU A 38 -1.80 10.78 -6.03
C GLU A 38 -2.96 10.50 -5.04
N ASN A 39 -4.19 10.44 -5.54
CA ASN A 39 -5.38 10.10 -4.74
C ASN A 39 -5.42 8.63 -4.29
N ARG A 40 -4.48 7.79 -4.72
CA ARG A 40 -4.29 6.40 -4.23
C ARG A 40 -3.06 6.25 -3.33
N ILE A 41 -2.49 7.35 -2.86
CA ILE A 41 -1.29 7.38 -2.01
C ILE A 41 -1.66 7.93 -0.64
N TYR A 42 -1.51 7.10 0.39
CA TYR A 42 -1.86 7.41 1.77
C TYR A 42 -0.63 7.27 2.68
N ALA A 43 -0.25 8.38 3.32
CA ALA A 43 0.65 8.40 4.47
C ALA A 43 -0.23 8.52 5.72
N THR A 44 -0.27 7.45 6.53
CA THR A 44 -1.22 7.30 7.63
C THR A 44 -0.61 7.56 9.00
N GLY A 45 0.71 7.77 9.09
CA GLY A 45 1.44 8.06 10.33
C GLY A 45 1.63 6.89 11.30
N SER A 46 0.90 5.78 11.15
CA SER A 46 1.10 4.61 12.03
C SER A 46 0.66 3.30 11.39
N ASN A 47 1.15 2.18 11.91
CA ASN A 47 0.69 0.86 11.46
C ASN A 47 -0.80 0.63 11.76
N LYS A 48 -1.31 1.15 12.88
CA LYS A 48 -2.73 1.06 13.23
C LYS A 48 -3.60 1.78 12.20
N ALA A 49 -3.29 3.05 11.92
CA ALA A 49 -4.04 3.84 10.93
C ALA A 49 -3.90 3.28 9.51
N LYS A 50 -2.73 2.73 9.16
CA LYS A 50 -2.53 1.99 7.90
C LYS A 50 -3.49 0.81 7.78
N ILE A 51 -3.59 -0.03 8.81
CA ILE A 51 -4.49 -1.21 8.83
C ILE A 51 -5.94 -0.76 8.67
N GLU A 52 -6.36 0.27 9.40
CA GLU A 52 -7.71 0.86 9.29
C GLU A 52 -7.99 1.35 7.86
N LYS A 53 -7.03 2.07 7.24
CA LYS A 53 -7.16 2.55 5.85
C LYS A 53 -7.23 1.41 4.83
N VAL A 54 -6.46 0.33 5.01
CA VAL A 54 -6.50 -0.86 4.15
C VAL A 54 -7.91 -1.47 4.15
N MET A 55 -8.53 -1.58 5.33
CA MET A 55 -9.89 -2.10 5.46
C MET A 55 -10.94 -1.14 4.89
N GLU A 56 -10.81 0.16 5.16
CA GLU A 56 -11.71 1.20 4.65
C GLU A 56 -11.77 1.23 3.12
N LEU A 57 -10.62 1.06 2.45
CA LEU A 57 -10.53 1.04 0.99
C LEU A 57 -10.97 -0.30 0.36
N GLY A 58 -11.28 -1.32 1.17
CA GLY A 58 -11.67 -2.64 0.67
C GLY A 58 -10.56 -3.36 -0.10
N ILE A 59 -9.30 -3.15 0.29
CA ILE A 59 -8.14 -3.75 -0.40
C ILE A 59 -8.19 -5.27 -0.30
N SER A 60 -8.12 -5.94 -1.44
CA SER A 60 -8.18 -7.41 -1.54
C SER A 60 -6.87 -8.10 -1.15
N THR A 61 -5.72 -7.45 -1.35
CA THR A 61 -4.41 -7.94 -0.91
C THR A 61 -3.49 -6.78 -0.54
N HIS A 62 -2.94 -6.80 0.68
CA HIS A 62 -2.01 -5.80 1.17
C HIS A 62 -0.62 -6.41 1.38
N TYR A 63 0.36 -5.92 0.66
CA TYR A 63 1.75 -6.34 0.78
C TYR A 63 2.50 -5.46 1.78
N ASP A 64 3.09 -6.07 2.81
CA ASP A 64 3.83 -5.36 3.85
C ASP A 64 5.05 -6.15 4.29
N ASN A 65 6.11 -5.45 4.70
CA ASN A 65 7.30 -6.09 5.27
C ASN A 65 7.21 -6.20 6.81
N ASN A 66 6.21 -5.59 7.44
CA ASN A 66 5.94 -5.72 8.86
C ASN A 66 4.99 -6.90 9.12
N ILE A 67 5.50 -7.95 9.78
CA ILE A 67 4.74 -9.17 10.06
C ILE A 67 3.51 -8.93 10.95
N ASP A 68 3.54 -7.94 11.85
CA ASP A 68 2.40 -7.64 12.71
C ASP A 68 1.26 -7.00 11.91
N VAL A 69 1.59 -6.20 10.89
CA VAL A 69 0.60 -5.65 9.94
C VAL A 69 -0.01 -6.78 9.11
N VAL A 70 0.82 -7.69 8.58
CA VAL A 70 0.34 -8.84 7.81
C VAL A 70 -0.57 -9.73 8.65
N ARG A 71 -0.20 -10.01 9.91
CA ARG A 71 -1.01 -10.81 10.83
C ARG A 71 -2.32 -10.14 11.24
N ALA A 72 -2.33 -8.82 11.37
CA ALA A 72 -3.54 -8.05 11.67
C ALA A 72 -4.54 -8.09 10.50
N LEU A 73 -4.05 -8.11 9.26
CA LEU A 73 -4.84 -8.17 8.04
C LEU A 73 -5.14 -9.61 7.60
N LYS A 74 -5.73 -10.42 8.50
CA LYS A 74 -5.97 -11.85 8.23
C LYS A 74 -6.76 -12.07 6.93
N GLY A 75 -6.20 -12.87 6.02
CA GLY A 75 -6.83 -13.25 4.75
C GLY A 75 -6.49 -12.32 3.57
N ILE A 76 -6.03 -11.09 3.82
CA ILE A 76 -5.62 -10.14 2.78
C ILE A 76 -4.14 -9.71 2.90
N GLY A 77 -3.53 -9.84 4.07
CA GLY A 77 -2.12 -9.51 4.29
C GLY A 77 -1.18 -10.54 3.65
N ALA A 78 -0.18 -10.05 2.93
CA ALA A 78 0.89 -10.85 2.34
C ALA A 78 2.25 -10.26 2.71
N MET A 79 3.21 -11.13 3.05
CA MET A 79 4.60 -10.72 3.25
C MET A 79 5.20 -10.27 1.91
N LEU A 80 5.91 -9.15 1.94
CA LEU A 80 6.59 -8.53 0.80
C LEU A 80 8.10 -8.79 0.79
#